data_AF-A0A2N2BY31-F1
#
_entry.id   AF-A0A2N2BY31-F1
#
_cell.length_a   1.000
_cell.length_b   1.000
_cell.length_c   1.000
_cell.angle_alpha   90.00
_cell.angle_beta   90.00
_cell.angle_gamma   90.00
#
_symmetry.space_group_name_H-M   'P 1'
#
loop_
_entity.id
_entity.type
_entity.pdbx_description
1 polymer ?
#
loop_
_entity_poly.entity_id
_entity_poly.type
_entity_poly.pdbx_seq_one_letter_code
_entity_poly.pdbx_strand_id
1 'polypeptide(L)'
;MRLRMTGYEKYEYWLTLSRYDIETAKILLDAKRYSYIPVLCQQSLERMLKGMFVCHTGKEASKTHNIPYLANKLAENTAFISTEAGKRFIKEKEVYDDFMVDLMFYYMSDYPFSYKKFSDRFIEENVATGLYNNTLKLLSWLEGFQIGLK
;
A
#
# COMPACT_ATOMS: atom_id res chain seq x y z
N MET A 1 18.43 12.36 -26.54
CA MET A 1 18.86 11.62 -25.33
C MET A 1 17.72 11.73 -24.32
N ARG A 2 16.95 10.65 -24.07
CA ARG A 2 15.93 10.67 -23.00
C ARG A 2 16.69 10.65 -21.66
N LEU A 3 16.54 11.71 -20.86
CA LEU A 3 17.04 11.72 -19.49
C LEU A 3 16.41 10.54 -18.76
N ARG A 4 17.25 9.68 -18.18
CA ARG A 4 16.80 8.54 -17.38
C ARG A 4 16.32 9.10 -16.05
N MET A 5 15.08 8.81 -15.70
CA MET A 5 14.49 9.28 -14.45
C MET A 5 15.26 8.81 -13.21
N THR A 6 15.29 9.65 -12.18
CA THR A 6 15.82 9.31 -10.85
C THR A 6 14.91 8.30 -10.14
N GLY A 7 15.42 7.67 -9.08
CA GLY A 7 14.61 6.79 -8.22
C GLY A 7 13.45 7.53 -7.57
N TYR A 8 13.68 8.80 -7.19
CA TYR A 8 12.66 9.63 -6.56
C TYR A 8 11.56 10.05 -7.55
N GLU A 9 11.91 10.48 -8.76
CA GLU A 9 10.92 10.81 -9.80
C GLU A 9 10.07 9.58 -10.15
N LYS A 10 10.66 8.37 -10.17
CA LYS A 10 9.89 7.13 -10.33
C LYS A 10 8.93 6.90 -9.16
N TYR A 11 9.37 7.13 -7.94
CA TYR A 11 8.52 7.06 -6.75
C TYR A 11 7.35 8.03 -6.83
N GLU A 12 7.53 9.26 -7.30
CA GLU A 12 6.45 10.23 -7.43
C GLU A 12 5.32 9.76 -8.35
N TYR A 13 5.64 9.01 -9.42
CA TYR A 13 4.60 8.38 -10.24
C TYR A 13 3.81 7.32 -9.46
N TRP A 14 4.48 6.45 -8.72
CA TRP A 14 3.82 5.47 -7.87
C TRP A 14 2.98 6.12 -6.77
N LEU A 15 3.50 7.19 -6.17
CA LEU A 15 2.81 7.99 -5.16
C LEU A 15 1.55 8.63 -5.72
N THR A 16 1.62 9.19 -6.93
CA THR A 16 0.46 9.77 -7.62
C THR A 16 -0.64 8.73 -7.81
N LEU A 17 -0.29 7.53 -8.28
CA LEU A 17 -1.24 6.43 -8.45
C LEU A 17 -1.78 5.92 -7.10
N SER A 18 -0.94 5.89 -6.05
CA SER A 18 -1.35 5.52 -4.70
C SER A 18 -2.37 6.50 -4.12
N ARG A 19 -2.14 7.80 -4.31
CA ARG A 19 -3.04 8.88 -3.88
C ARG A 19 -4.37 8.86 -4.63
N TYR A 20 -4.33 8.63 -5.93
CA TYR A 20 -5.54 8.50 -6.74
C TYR A 20 -6.46 7.37 -6.23
N ASP A 21 -5.90 6.22 -5.86
CA ASP A 21 -6.70 5.11 -5.33
C ASP A 21 -7.35 5.44 -3.99
N ILE A 22 -6.59 6.04 -3.06
CA ILE A 22 -7.14 6.34 -1.72
C ILE A 22 -8.15 7.50 -1.75
N GLU A 23 -7.97 8.46 -2.67
CA GLU A 23 -8.98 9.49 -2.95
C GLU A 23 -10.25 8.86 -3.53
N THR A 24 -10.11 7.91 -4.47
CA THR A 24 -11.25 7.15 -5.01
C THR A 24 -11.97 6.37 -3.89
N ALA A 25 -11.22 5.76 -2.96
CA ALA A 25 -11.80 5.06 -1.82
C ALA A 25 -12.64 5.99 -0.94
N LYS A 26 -12.19 7.24 -0.73
CA LYS A 26 -12.96 8.27 -0.01
C LYS A 26 -14.28 8.60 -0.71
N ILE A 27 -14.24 8.79 -2.03
CA ILE A 27 -15.44 9.05 -2.84
C ILE A 27 -16.45 7.92 -2.69
N LEU A 28 -16.00 6.66 -2.75
CA LEU A 28 -16.87 5.50 -2.56
C LEU A 28 -17.44 5.40 -1.15
N LEU A 29 -16.65 5.76 -0.13
CA LEU A 29 -17.11 5.79 1.25
C LEU A 29 -18.25 6.81 1.42
N ASP A 30 -18.07 8.03 0.89
CA ASP A 30 -19.09 9.09 0.93
C ASP A 30 -20.34 8.74 0.14
N ALA A 31 -20.17 8.02 -0.98
CA ALA A 31 -21.26 7.54 -1.81
C ALA A 31 -21.96 6.29 -1.26
N LYS A 32 -21.54 5.78 -0.10
CA LYS A 32 -22.06 4.54 0.52
C LYS A 32 -21.92 3.30 -0.37
N ARG A 33 -20.78 3.19 -1.06
CA ARG A 33 -20.41 2.09 -1.99
C ARG A 33 -19.20 1.34 -1.46
N TYR A 34 -19.42 0.44 -0.50
CA TYR A 34 -18.34 -0.07 0.35
C TYR A 34 -17.51 -1.23 -0.23
N SER A 35 -18.12 -2.10 -1.04
CA SER A 35 -17.48 -3.36 -1.45
C SER A 35 -16.15 -3.21 -2.19
N TYR A 36 -15.93 -2.09 -2.89
CA TYR A 36 -14.69 -1.87 -3.66
C TYR A 36 -13.60 -1.10 -2.87
N ILE A 37 -13.93 -0.57 -1.69
CA ILE A 37 -12.98 0.17 -0.85
C ILE A 37 -11.77 -0.68 -0.43
N PRO A 38 -11.90 -1.96 -0.03
CA PRO A 38 -10.74 -2.78 0.31
C PRO A 38 -9.75 -2.94 -0.85
N VAL A 39 -10.25 -3.07 -2.08
CA VAL A 39 -9.41 -3.20 -3.28
C VAL A 39 -8.61 -1.91 -3.51
N LEU A 40 -9.25 -0.75 -3.41
CA LEU A 40 -8.56 0.54 -3.56
C LEU A 40 -7.55 0.78 -2.43
N CYS A 41 -7.89 0.42 -1.20
CA CYS A 41 -6.98 0.50 -0.06
C CYS A 41 -5.74 -0.39 -0.26
N GLN A 42 -5.94 -1.62 -0.76
CA GLN A 42 -4.87 -2.55 -1.07
C GLN A 42 -3.97 -1.99 -2.19
N GLN A 43 -4.56 -1.53 -3.30
CA GLN A 43 -3.83 -0.97 -4.44
C GLN A 43 -3.01 0.26 -4.05
N SER A 44 -3.59 1.14 -3.24
CA SER A 44 -2.92 2.33 -2.74
C SER A 44 -1.63 1.99 -1.98
N LEU A 45 -1.70 1.03 -1.05
CA LEU A 45 -0.54 0.59 -0.25
C LEU A 45 0.48 -0.19 -1.08
N GLU A 46 0.02 -1.05 -1.98
CA GLU A 46 0.89 -1.78 -2.91
C GLU A 46 1.72 -0.81 -3.74
N ARG A 47 1.08 0.20 -4.34
CA ARG A 47 1.76 1.21 -5.17
C ARG A 47 2.75 2.03 -4.35
N MET A 48 2.37 2.46 -3.14
CA MET A 48 3.29 3.16 -2.23
C MET A 48 4.55 2.32 -1.98
N LEU A 49 4.40 1.07 -1.53
CA LEU A 49 5.54 0.19 -1.24
C LEU A 49 6.40 -0.11 -2.47
N LYS A 50 5.79 -0.30 -3.64
CA LYS A 50 6.52 -0.46 -4.91
C LYS A 50 7.34 0.79 -5.25
N GLY A 51 6.75 1.97 -5.10
CA GLY A 51 7.45 3.24 -5.28
C GLY A 51 8.65 3.38 -4.34
N MET A 52 8.44 3.12 -3.05
CA MET A 52 9.52 3.15 -2.04
C MET A 52 10.64 2.17 -2.38
N PHE A 53 10.30 0.94 -2.78
CA PHE A 53 11.28 -0.06 -3.20
C PHE A 53 12.10 0.43 -4.41
N VAL A 54 11.44 1.00 -5.43
CA VAL A 54 12.14 1.56 -6.60
C VAL A 54 13.07 2.70 -6.20
N CYS A 55 12.60 3.61 -5.35
CA CYS A 55 13.38 4.77 -4.88
C CYS A 55 14.65 4.33 -4.12
N HIS A 56 14.49 3.44 -3.14
CA HIS A 56 15.57 3.07 -2.23
C HIS A 56 16.54 2.03 -2.80
N THR A 57 16.13 1.26 -3.81
CA THR A 57 16.94 0.15 -4.33
C THR A 57 17.42 0.35 -5.76
N GLY A 58 16.81 1.27 -6.52
CA GLY A 58 17.03 1.44 -7.95
C GLY A 58 16.57 0.26 -8.82
N LYS A 59 15.97 -0.77 -8.22
CA LYS A 59 15.46 -1.97 -8.90
C LYS A 59 13.97 -1.83 -9.18
N GLU A 60 13.51 -2.55 -10.20
CA GLU A 60 12.07 -2.64 -10.48
C GLU A 60 11.37 -3.46 -9.41
N ALA A 61 10.17 -3.03 -9.02
CA ALA A 61 9.39 -3.73 -8.00
C ALA A 61 8.78 -5.04 -8.55
N SER A 62 8.65 -6.04 -7.69
CA SER A 62 8.08 -7.34 -8.08
C SER A 62 6.62 -7.24 -8.54
N LYS A 63 6.23 -8.07 -9.51
CA LYS A 63 4.84 -8.20 -9.99
C LYS A 63 4.01 -9.06 -9.04
N THR A 64 3.77 -8.54 -7.83
CA THR A 64 2.96 -9.15 -6.78
C THR A 64 1.92 -8.16 -6.26
N HIS A 65 0.86 -8.71 -5.67
CA HIS A 65 -0.16 -7.95 -4.94
C HIS A 65 -0.04 -8.11 -3.41
N ASN A 66 0.94 -8.88 -2.93
CA ASN A 66 1.07 -9.17 -1.51
C ASN A 66 1.79 -8.03 -0.78
N ILE A 67 1.03 -7.25 0.01
CA ILE A 67 1.53 -6.09 0.77
C ILE A 67 2.58 -6.50 1.82
N PRO A 68 2.34 -7.50 2.72
CA PRO A 68 3.37 -7.96 3.65
C PRO A 68 4.68 -8.36 2.97
N TYR A 69 4.60 -9.05 1.83
CA TYR A 69 5.77 -9.43 1.04
C TYR A 69 6.56 -8.20 0.54
N LEU A 70 5.89 -7.18 0.01
CA LEU A 70 6.56 -5.96 -0.45
C LEU A 70 7.25 -5.22 0.70
N ALA A 71 6.58 -5.11 1.85
CA ALA A 71 7.15 -4.51 3.05
C ALA A 71 8.38 -5.30 3.56
N ASN A 72 8.30 -6.64 3.55
CA ASN A 72 9.42 -7.50 3.91
C ASN A 72 10.58 -7.38 2.91
N LYS A 73 10.31 -7.26 1.60
CA LYS A 73 11.36 -7.05 0.60
C LYS A 73 12.11 -5.75 0.78
N LEU A 74 11.42 -4.71 1.22
CA LEU A 74 12.06 -3.45 1.59
C LEU A 74 12.90 -3.62 2.87
N ALA A 75 12.36 -4.31 3.89
CA ALA A 75 13.04 -4.64 5.14
C ALA A 75 14.25 -5.58 4.99
N GLU A 76 14.33 -6.38 3.93
CA GLU A 76 15.47 -7.25 3.64
C GLU A 76 16.56 -6.53 2.83
N ASN A 77 16.29 -5.32 2.33
CA ASN A 77 17.22 -4.61 1.46
C ASN A 77 18.32 -3.92 2.25
N THR A 78 19.57 -4.37 2.08
CA THR A 78 20.75 -3.85 2.79
C THR A 78 20.99 -2.36 2.58
N ALA A 79 20.76 -1.84 1.37
CA ALA A 79 20.93 -0.42 1.08
C ALA A 79 19.92 0.42 1.87
N PHE A 80 18.66 -0.03 1.96
CA PHE A 80 17.63 0.66 2.72
C PHE A 80 17.87 0.57 4.23
N ILE A 81 18.04 -0.64 4.78
CA ILE A 81 18.16 -0.84 6.24
C ILE A 81 19.44 -0.26 6.85
N SER A 82 20.46 0.03 6.04
CA SER A 82 21.66 0.72 6.53
C SER A 82 21.41 2.21 6.83
N THR A 83 20.33 2.80 6.31
CA THR A 83 19.91 4.18 6.58
C THR A 83 19.15 4.31 7.90
N GLU A 84 19.13 5.51 8.49
CA GLU A 84 18.30 5.78 9.69
C GLU A 84 16.80 5.56 9.43
N ALA A 85 16.33 5.90 8.23
CA ALA A 85 14.96 5.63 7.80
C ALA A 85 14.67 4.12 7.79
N GLY A 86 15.58 3.30 7.24
CA GLY A 86 15.43 1.85 7.19
C GLY A 86 15.48 1.20 8.58
N LYS A 87 16.37 1.65 9.47
CA LYS A 87 16.41 1.18 10.87
C LYS A 87 15.09 1.47 11.59
N ARG A 88 14.56 2.68 11.43
CA ARG A 88 13.24 3.07 11.98
C ARG A 88 12.13 2.19 11.40
N PHE A 89 12.15 1.94 10.10
CA PHE A 89 11.16 1.12 9.42
C PHE A 89 11.10 -0.28 10.02
N ILE A 90 12.25 -0.95 10.21
CA ILE A 90 12.31 -2.28 10.84
C ILE A 90 11.69 -2.29 12.23
N LYS A 91 12.04 -1.29 13.05
CA LYS A 91 11.56 -1.20 14.44
C LYS A 91 10.05 -1.00 14.53
N GLU A 92 9.46 -0.28 13.57
CA GLU A 92 8.06 0.15 13.65
C GLU A 92 7.10 -0.69 12.79
N LYS A 93 7.62 -1.43 11.79
CA LYS A 93 6.81 -2.16 10.81
C LYS A 93 5.84 -3.16 11.45
N GLU A 94 6.28 -3.86 12.50
CA GLU A 94 5.47 -4.91 13.15
C GLU A 94 4.10 -4.40 13.63
N VAL A 95 3.97 -3.10 13.94
CA VAL A 95 2.70 -2.45 14.31
C VAL A 95 1.63 -2.57 13.22
N TYR A 96 2.04 -2.75 11.96
CA TYR A 96 1.15 -2.80 10.80
C TYR A 96 0.98 -4.19 10.20
N ASP A 97 1.68 -5.21 10.70
CA ASP A 97 1.69 -6.54 10.07
C ASP A 97 0.30 -7.18 10.03
N ASP A 98 -0.43 -7.15 11.14
CA ASP A 98 -1.80 -7.67 11.22
C ASP A 98 -2.73 -6.93 10.24
N PHE A 99 -2.64 -5.61 10.17
CA PHE A 99 -3.46 -4.82 9.25
C PHE A 99 -3.15 -5.12 7.78
N MET A 100 -1.88 -5.31 7.42
CA MET A 100 -1.49 -5.68 6.06
C MET A 100 -2.04 -7.06 5.68
N VAL A 101 -2.08 -8.00 6.63
CA VAL A 101 -2.68 -9.34 6.42
C VAL A 101 -4.20 -9.25 6.28
N ASP A 102 -4.86 -8.53 7.18
CA ASP A 102 -6.31 -8.32 7.14
C ASP A 102 -6.75 -7.70 5.81
N LEU A 103 -6.04 -6.66 5.36
CA LEU A 103 -6.37 -6.00 4.09
C LEU A 103 -6.23 -6.95 2.89
N MET A 104 -5.21 -7.83 2.90
CA MET A 104 -5.06 -8.87 1.87
C MET A 104 -6.23 -9.88 1.90
N PHE A 105 -6.73 -10.24 3.08
CA PHE A 105 -7.90 -11.10 3.22
C PHE A 105 -9.15 -10.49 2.58
N TYR A 106 -9.40 -9.19 2.82
CA TYR A 106 -10.53 -8.49 2.20
C TYR A 106 -10.35 -8.35 0.68
N TYR A 107 -9.15 -8.01 0.21
CA TYR A 107 -8.84 -7.95 -1.23
C TYR A 107 -9.10 -9.29 -1.93
N MET A 108 -8.66 -10.41 -1.35
CA MET A 108 -8.84 -11.74 -1.94
C MET A 108 -10.29 -12.23 -1.87
N SER A 109 -11.08 -11.74 -0.90
CA SER A 109 -12.47 -12.15 -0.71
C SER A 109 -13.42 -11.65 -1.81
N ASP A 110 -13.02 -10.66 -2.61
CA ASP A 110 -13.80 -10.16 -3.75
C ASP A 110 -13.68 -11.05 -5.01
N TYR A 111 -12.87 -12.12 -4.96
CA TYR A 111 -12.69 -13.01 -6.12
C TYR A 111 -13.96 -13.83 -6.39
N PRO A 112 -14.51 -13.81 -7.62
CA PRO A 112 -15.85 -14.30 -7.91
C PRO A 112 -16.05 -15.82 -7.81
N PHE A 113 -14.96 -16.57 -7.63
CA PHE A 113 -14.95 -18.02 -7.45
C PHE A 113 -14.53 -18.47 -6.05
N SER A 114 -14.35 -17.54 -5.10
CA SER A 114 -14.39 -17.92 -3.69
C SER A 114 -15.81 -18.42 -3.42
N TYR A 115 -15.95 -19.64 -2.88
CA TYR A 115 -17.22 -20.36 -2.68
C TYR A 115 -18.21 -19.69 -1.71
N LYS A 116 -18.07 -18.38 -1.47
CA LYS A 116 -18.94 -17.53 -0.64
C LYS A 116 -20.21 -17.14 -1.41
N LYS A 117 -21.33 -16.99 -0.69
CA LYS A 117 -22.58 -16.50 -1.29
C LYS A 117 -22.38 -15.06 -1.78
N PHE A 118 -23.10 -14.65 -2.83
CA PHE A 118 -23.04 -13.28 -3.35
C PHE A 118 -23.27 -12.20 -2.27
N SER A 119 -24.12 -12.50 -1.27
CA SER A 119 -24.37 -11.67 -0.09
C SER A 119 -23.13 -11.40 0.76
N ASP A 120 -22.20 -12.35 0.81
CA ASP A 120 -21.02 -12.30 1.70
C ASP A 120 -19.89 -11.44 1.09
N ARG A 121 -20.15 -10.84 -0.08
CA ARG A 121 -19.27 -9.86 -0.75
C ARG A 121 -19.55 -8.42 -0.35
N PHE A 122 -20.68 -8.17 0.32
CA PHE A 122 -21.00 -6.83 0.78
C PHE A 122 -20.18 -6.53 2.03
N ILE A 123 -19.47 -5.41 1.98
CA ILE A 123 -18.72 -4.89 3.12
C ILE A 123 -19.63 -3.91 3.85
N GLU A 124 -19.71 -4.04 5.17
CA GLU A 124 -20.43 -3.10 6.02
C GLU A 124 -19.68 -1.76 6.16
N GLU A 125 -20.41 -0.68 6.43
CA GLU A 125 -19.87 0.68 6.51
C GLU A 125 -18.74 0.82 7.55
N ASN A 126 -18.92 0.23 8.72
CA ASN A 126 -17.93 0.23 9.80
C ASN A 126 -16.62 -0.47 9.38
N VAL A 127 -16.72 -1.61 8.69
CA VAL A 127 -15.56 -2.34 8.17
C VAL A 127 -14.85 -1.52 7.10
N ALA A 128 -15.58 -0.98 6.11
CA ALA A 128 -14.99 -0.15 5.07
C ALA A 128 -14.33 1.12 5.63
N THR A 129 -14.97 1.78 6.59
CA THR A 129 -14.43 2.96 7.28
C THR A 129 -13.16 2.60 8.05
N GLY A 130 -13.14 1.45 8.74
CA GLY A 130 -11.97 0.96 9.46
C GLY A 130 -10.78 0.69 8.54
N LEU A 131 -11.03 -0.01 7.42
CA LEU A 131 -10.00 -0.28 6.41
C LEU A 131 -9.44 1.02 5.83
N TYR A 132 -10.30 1.94 5.41
CA TYR A 132 -9.89 3.24 4.87
C TYR A 132 -9.01 4.03 5.85
N ASN A 133 -9.47 4.18 7.11
CA ASN A 133 -8.74 4.95 8.12
C ASN A 133 -7.40 4.32 8.50
N ASN A 134 -7.32 3.00 8.60
CA ASN A 134 -6.07 2.31 8.88
C ASN A 134 -5.11 2.36 7.68
N THR A 135 -5.64 2.33 6.44
CA THR A 135 -4.83 2.58 5.25
C THR A 135 -4.24 3.99 5.25
N LEU A 136 -5.00 5.02 5.62
CA LEU A 136 -4.46 6.39 5.75
C LEU A 136 -3.32 6.48 6.78
N LYS A 137 -3.47 5.84 7.94
CA LYS A 137 -2.40 5.80 8.97
C LYS A 137 -1.14 5.15 8.43
N LEU A 138 -1.28 3.99 7.78
CA LEU A 138 -0.15 3.25 7.22
C LEU A 138 0.50 4.04 6.06
N LEU A 139 -0.27 4.66 5.17
CA LEU A 139 0.27 5.53 4.11
C LEU A 139 1.05 6.71 4.70
N SER A 140 0.52 7.39 5.72
CA SER A 140 1.21 8.49 6.39
C SER A 140 2.52 8.04 7.04
N TRP A 141 2.54 6.86 7.67
CA TRP A 141 3.76 6.26 8.19
C TRP A 141 4.77 5.97 7.07
N LEU A 142 4.34 5.37 5.96
CA LEU A 142 5.18 5.07 4.79
C LEU A 142 5.77 6.33 4.13
N GLU A 143 4.96 7.38 3.94
CA GLU A 143 5.41 8.67 3.41
C GLU A 143 6.49 9.30 4.31
N GLY A 144 6.43 9.07 5.62
CA GLY A 144 7.45 9.52 6.57
C GLY A 144 8.87 9.02 6.29
N PHE A 145 9.05 7.97 5.48
CA PHE A 145 10.37 7.45 5.06
C PHE A 145 10.87 8.04 3.74
N GLN A 146 10.10 8.92 3.10
CA GLN A 146 10.44 9.57 1.83
C GLN A 146 10.77 11.06 2.02
N ILE A 147 10.67 11.57 3.25
CA ILE A 147 10.98 12.96 3.58
C ILE A 147 12.47 13.25 3.31
N GLY A 148 12.74 14.31 2.55
CA GLY A 148 14.09 14.79 2.28
C GLY A 148 14.81 14.07 1.13
N LEU A 149 14.16 13.09 0.49
CA LEU A 149 14.64 12.51 -0.77
C LEU A 149 14.31 13.46 -1.93
N LYS A 150 15.26 13.67 -2.85
CA LYS A 150 15.12 14.45 -4.09
C LYS A 150 15.96 13.81 -5.19
#